data_AF-A0A2Z2MDT3-F1
#
_entry.id   AF-A0A2Z2MDT3-F1
#
_cell.length_a   1.000
_cell.length_b   1.000
_cell.length_c   1.000
_cell.angle_alpha   90.00
_cell.angle_beta   90.00
_cell.angle_gamma   90.00
#
_symmetry.space_group_name_H-M   'P 1'
#
loop_
_entity.id
_entity.type
_entity.pdbx_description
1 polymer ?
#
loop_
_entity_poly.entity_id
_entity_poly.type
_entity_poly.pdbx_seq_one_letter_code
_entity_poly.pdbx_strand_id
1 'polypeptide(L)'
;MMTGNAKRLARIFLNEWGREGWKILAESLPFQVEGEVFIGDPLENPGFDAYLIVNPLSRSKTAQEKLYSWLESNRDKLVLLYEGKYIGDSISRYRIRFFVDYLVAYRRETVDTEVVNLYKLENGEVVESSKLVRKGR
;
A
#
# COMPACT_ATOMS: atom_id res chain seq x y z
N MET A 1 -7.96 19.31 6.82
CA MET A 1 -6.97 18.51 6.07
C MET A 1 -7.73 17.62 5.10
N MET A 2 -7.66 17.89 3.79
CA MET A 2 -8.23 16.99 2.78
C MET A 2 -7.21 15.88 2.49
N THR A 3 -7.25 14.81 3.29
CA THR A 3 -6.46 13.60 3.04
C THR A 3 -7.15 12.79 1.95
N GLY A 4 -6.43 12.54 0.85
CA GLY A 4 -6.88 11.62 -0.17
C GLY A 4 -7.13 10.26 0.48
N ASN A 5 -8.38 9.80 0.45
CA ASN A 5 -8.80 8.51 0.95
C ASN A 5 -8.16 7.34 0.16
N ALA A 6 -6.89 7.02 0.43
CA ALA A 6 -6.17 5.89 -0.14
C ALA A 6 -6.87 4.54 0.09
N LYS A 7 -7.83 4.49 1.03
CA LYS A 7 -8.70 3.33 1.26
C LYS A 7 -9.41 2.89 -0.02
N ARG A 8 -9.80 3.82 -0.90
CA ARG A 8 -10.48 3.47 -2.15
C ARG A 8 -9.58 2.62 -3.05
N LEU A 9 -8.30 2.97 -3.16
CA LEU A 9 -7.33 2.23 -3.96
C LEU A 9 -7.02 0.88 -3.34
N ALA A 10 -6.75 0.86 -2.03
CA ALA A 10 -6.50 -0.41 -1.32
C ALA A 10 -7.70 -1.36 -1.42
N ARG A 11 -8.93 -0.85 -1.31
CA ARG A 11 -10.16 -1.63 -1.52
C ARG A 11 -10.25 -2.21 -2.93
N ILE A 12 -9.88 -1.45 -3.96
CA ILE A 12 -9.86 -1.95 -5.33
C ILE A 12 -8.91 -3.15 -5.41
N PHE A 13 -7.66 -3.02 -4.97
CA PHE A 13 -6.71 -4.14 -5.00
C PHE A 13 -7.22 -5.38 -4.26
N LEU A 14 -7.73 -5.22 -3.03
CA LEU A 14 -8.23 -6.35 -2.26
C LEU A 14 -9.45 -7.03 -2.90
N ASN A 15 -10.37 -6.26 -3.47
CA ASN A 15 -11.52 -6.82 -4.16
C ASN A 15 -11.12 -7.55 -5.45
N GLU A 16 -10.14 -7.02 -6.20
CA GLU A 16 -9.60 -7.69 -7.38
C GLU A 16 -8.96 -9.04 -7.02
N TRP A 17 -8.08 -9.06 -6.03
CA TRP A 17 -7.44 -10.30 -5.57
C TRP A 17 -8.44 -11.31 -5.02
N GLY A 18 -9.43 -10.84 -4.26
CA GLY A 18 -10.51 -11.71 -3.77
C GLY A 18 -11.34 -12.30 -4.91
N ARG A 19 -11.59 -11.53 -5.97
CA ARG A 19 -12.29 -12.01 -7.18
C ARG A 19 -11.47 -13.02 -7.98
N GLU A 20 -10.14 -12.92 -7.94
CA GLU A 20 -9.23 -13.94 -8.50
C GLU A 20 -9.10 -15.19 -7.62
N GLY A 21 -9.74 -15.22 -6.45
CA GLY A 21 -9.74 -16.36 -5.53
C GLY A 21 -8.51 -16.45 -4.63
N TRP A 22 -7.76 -15.36 -4.48
CA TRP A 22 -6.55 -15.34 -3.67
C TRP A 22 -6.88 -15.36 -2.18
N LYS A 23 -6.04 -16.05 -1.40
CA LYS A 23 -6.11 -16.04 0.07
C LYS A 23 -5.37 -14.82 0.60
N ILE A 24 -6.12 -13.86 1.15
CA ILE A 24 -5.58 -12.57 1.58
C ILE A 24 -5.54 -12.48 3.10
N LEU A 25 -4.41 -12.05 3.66
CA LEU A 25 -4.29 -11.70 5.08
C LEU A 25 -4.07 -10.19 5.24
N ALA A 26 -4.87 -9.56 6.11
CA ALA A 26 -4.72 -8.16 6.46
C ALA A 26 -4.49 -7.99 7.96
N GLU A 27 -3.61 -7.06 8.34
CA GLU A 27 -3.48 -6.66 9.75
C GLU A 27 -4.77 -6.05 10.30
N SER A 28 -5.44 -5.28 9.46
CA SER A 28 -6.75 -4.71 9.72
C SER A 28 -7.40 -4.29 8.42
N LEU A 29 -8.72 -4.16 8.44
CA LEU A 29 -9.52 -3.66 7.32
C LEU A 29 -10.12 -2.30 7.69
N PRO A 30 -9.46 -1.18 7.37
CA PRO A 30 -9.98 0.15 7.67
C PRO A 30 -11.14 0.58 6.75
N PHE A 31 -11.68 -0.35 5.97
CA PHE A 31 -12.76 -0.23 4.98
C PHE A 31 -13.37 -1.61 4.71
N GLN A 32 -14.60 -1.63 4.19
CA GLN A 32 -15.28 -2.86 3.77
C GLN A 32 -14.75 -3.37 2.42
N VAL A 33 -14.60 -4.68 2.29
CA VAL A 33 -14.23 -5.41 1.08
C VAL A 33 -15.33 -6.41 0.72
N GLU A 34 -15.42 -6.78 -0.56
CA GLU A 34 -16.47 -7.68 -1.06
C GLU A 34 -16.06 -9.15 -1.03
N GLY A 35 -14.77 -9.46 -0.87
CA GLY A 35 -14.22 -10.81 -0.80
C GLY A 35 -13.85 -11.29 0.61
N GLU A 36 -13.45 -12.55 0.71
CA GLU A 36 -12.96 -13.13 1.96
C GLU A 36 -11.53 -12.66 2.26
N VAL A 37 -11.35 -11.97 3.38
CA VAL A 37 -10.05 -11.49 3.85
C VAL A 37 -9.91 -11.87 5.31
N PHE A 38 -8.81 -12.55 5.63
CA PHE A 38 -8.49 -12.96 6.98
C PHE A 38 -7.82 -11.81 7.74
N ILE A 39 -8.07 -11.72 9.04
CA ILE A 39 -7.47 -10.70 9.91
C ILE A 39 -6.47 -11.39 10.85
N GLY A 40 -5.24 -10.90 10.88
CA GLY A 40 -4.17 -11.41 11.73
C GLY A 40 -2.83 -10.74 11.43
N ASP A 41 -1.78 -11.10 12.16
CA ASP A 41 -0.43 -10.55 11.94
C ASP A 41 0.27 -11.25 10.74
N PRO A 42 0.59 -10.52 9.64
CA PRO A 42 1.35 -11.05 8.51
C PRO A 42 2.71 -11.62 8.87
N LEU A 43 3.34 -11.11 9.93
CA LEU A 43 4.67 -11.55 10.35
C LEU A 43 4.63 -12.92 11.04
N GLU A 44 3.46 -13.34 11.52
CA GLU A 44 3.28 -14.59 12.28
C GLU A 44 2.48 -15.65 11.51
N ASN A 45 1.80 -15.27 10.41
CA ASN A 45 0.87 -16.13 9.68
C ASN A 45 1.29 -16.30 8.21
N PRO A 46 2.21 -17.24 7.90
CA PRO A 46 2.60 -17.53 6.53
C PRO A 46 1.51 -18.32 5.77
N GLY A 47 1.67 -18.44 4.45
CA GLY A 47 0.80 -19.28 3.61
C GLY A 47 -0.44 -18.56 3.05
N PHE A 48 -0.36 -17.25 2.90
CA PHE A 48 -1.32 -16.45 2.14
C PHE A 48 -0.70 -15.99 0.82
N ASP A 49 -1.55 -15.75 -0.17
CA ASP A 49 -1.13 -15.32 -1.51
C ASP A 49 -0.79 -13.82 -1.53
N ALA A 50 -1.54 -13.03 -0.75
CA ALA A 50 -1.33 -11.60 -0.61
C ALA A 50 -1.49 -11.10 0.83
N TYR A 51 -0.78 -10.02 1.13
CA TYR A 51 -0.75 -9.41 2.45
C TYR A 51 -1.07 -7.91 2.40
N LEU A 52 -1.91 -7.43 3.32
CA LEU A 52 -2.12 -6.00 3.58
C LEU A 52 -1.46 -5.59 4.90
N ILE A 53 -0.50 -4.68 4.79
CA ILE A 53 0.24 -4.12 5.93
C ILE A 53 -0.14 -2.65 6.09
N VAL A 54 -0.62 -2.30 7.28
CA VAL A 54 -1.21 -0.98 7.57
C VAL A 54 -0.22 -0.11 8.33
N ASN A 55 -0.11 1.15 7.88
CA ASN A 55 0.73 2.22 8.38
C ASN A 55 2.17 1.80 8.75
N PRO A 56 2.92 1.16 7.82
CA PRO A 56 4.26 0.66 8.11
C PRO A 56 5.22 1.77 8.57
N LEU A 57 5.05 3.01 8.08
CA LEU A 57 5.92 4.12 8.43
C LEU A 57 5.62 4.72 9.80
N SER A 58 4.41 4.48 10.32
CA SER A 58 4.00 4.95 11.65
C SER A 58 4.37 3.98 12.78
N ARG A 59 4.99 2.83 12.47
CA ARG A 59 5.47 1.86 13.46
C ARG A 59 6.67 2.37 14.25
N SER A 60 6.91 1.76 15.42
CA SER A 60 8.17 1.94 16.15
C SER A 60 9.36 1.44 15.32
N LYS A 61 10.56 1.97 15.56
CA LYS A 61 11.78 1.56 14.83
C LYS A 61 11.99 0.04 14.86
N THR A 62 11.81 -0.58 16.02
CA THR A 62 11.96 -2.03 16.17
C THR A 62 10.95 -2.80 15.33
N ALA A 63 9.69 -2.34 15.28
CA ALA A 63 8.66 -2.98 14.46
C ALA A 63 8.90 -2.74 12.95
N GLN A 64 9.48 -1.60 12.56
CA GLN A 64 9.90 -1.36 11.18
C GLN A 64 11.03 -2.30 10.75
N GLU A 65 12.04 -2.51 11.59
CA GLU A 65 13.14 -3.43 11.26
C GLU A 65 12.63 -4.86 11.11
N LYS A 66 11.74 -5.33 12.00
CA LYS A 66 11.08 -6.63 11.85
C LYS A 66 10.33 -6.75 10.53
N LEU A 67 9.57 -5.71 10.16
CA LEU A 67 8.86 -5.66 8.90
C LEU A 67 9.82 -5.70 7.70
N TYR A 68 10.92 -4.95 7.73
CA TYR A 68 11.89 -4.95 6.64
C TYR A 68 12.56 -6.31 6.46
N SER A 69 12.95 -6.98 7.56
CA SER A 69 13.47 -8.35 7.50
C SER A 69 12.44 -9.34 6.95
N TRP A 70 11.16 -9.16 7.31
CA TRP A 70 10.08 -9.98 6.77
C TRP A 70 9.88 -9.74 5.27
N LEU A 71 9.86 -8.49 4.81
CA LEU A 71 9.75 -8.13 3.38
C LEU A 71 10.93 -8.65 2.57
N GLU A 72 12.13 -8.61 3.14
CA GLU A 72 13.34 -9.15 2.53
C GLU A 72 13.25 -10.67 2.33
N SER A 73 12.67 -11.37 3.30
CA SER A 73 12.50 -12.83 3.26
C SER A 73 11.33 -13.29 2.38
N ASN A 74 10.40 -12.38 2.03
CA ASN A 74 9.15 -12.69 1.31
C ASN A 74 9.02 -11.88 0.01
N ARG A 75 10.13 -11.70 -0.72
CA ARG A 75 10.14 -10.98 -2.00
C ARG A 75 9.30 -11.63 -3.10
N ASP A 76 8.93 -12.89 -2.93
CA ASP A 76 8.04 -13.64 -3.82
C ASP A 76 6.55 -13.39 -3.55
N LYS A 77 6.19 -12.69 -2.47
CA LYS A 77 4.80 -12.43 -2.08
C LYS A 77 4.28 -11.09 -2.60
N LEU A 78 2.98 -11.05 -2.89
CA LEU A 78 2.32 -9.78 -3.16
C LEU A 78 1.98 -9.08 -1.85
N VAL A 79 2.53 -7.88 -1.65
CA VAL A 79 2.35 -7.12 -0.41
C VAL A 79 1.84 -5.73 -0.72
N LEU A 80 0.67 -5.39 -0.20
CA LEU A 80 0.13 -4.04 -0.21
C LEU A 80 0.52 -3.30 1.07
N LEU A 81 1.38 -2.31 0.93
CA LEU A 81 1.75 -1.39 2.01
C LEU A 81 0.79 -0.19 2.00
N TYR A 82 -0.19 -0.17 2.90
CA TYR A 82 -1.15 0.92 3.02
C TYR A 82 -0.69 1.92 4.07
N GLU A 83 -0.43 3.16 3.67
CA GLU A 83 -0.22 4.28 4.60
C GLU A 83 -1.40 5.25 4.49
N GLY A 84 -2.00 5.58 5.64
CA GLY A 84 -3.09 6.55 5.68
C GLY A 84 -2.64 7.99 5.44
N LYS A 85 -1.34 8.27 5.64
CA LYS A 85 -0.71 9.57 5.34
C LYS A 85 -0.23 9.59 3.90
N TYR A 86 -0.25 10.77 3.29
CA TYR A 86 0.33 10.97 1.95
C TYR A 86 1.86 10.89 2.04
N ILE A 87 2.46 9.93 1.31
CA ILE A 87 3.92 9.72 1.28
C ILE A 87 4.55 10.10 -0.05
N GLY A 88 3.78 10.18 -1.15
CA GLY A 88 4.21 10.42 -2.53
C GLY A 88 5.66 10.85 -2.72
N ASP A 89 5.91 12.16 -2.79
CA ASP A 89 7.23 12.74 -3.08
C ASP A 89 8.25 12.57 -1.93
N SER A 90 7.82 12.11 -0.76
CA SER A 90 8.67 11.87 0.40
C SER A 90 9.11 10.40 0.53
N ILE A 91 8.69 9.51 -0.37
CA ILE A 91 9.06 8.08 -0.30
C ILE A 91 10.58 7.87 -0.27
N SER A 92 11.33 8.73 -0.97
CA SER A 92 12.79 8.74 -1.01
C SER A 92 13.44 8.90 0.36
N ARG A 93 12.72 9.37 1.39
CA ARG A 93 13.25 9.53 2.75
C ARG A 93 13.19 8.23 3.57
N TYR A 94 12.46 7.22 3.10
CA TYR A 94 12.18 6.01 3.86
C TYR A 94 12.90 4.81 3.27
N ARG A 95 13.47 3.96 4.14
CA ARG A 95 14.09 2.69 3.72
C ARG A 95 13.09 1.74 3.06
N ILE A 96 11.80 1.88 3.36
CA ILE A 96 10.75 1.05 2.75
C ILE A 96 10.74 1.13 1.21
N ARG A 97 11.28 2.22 0.62
CA ARG A 97 11.37 2.39 -0.84
C ARG A 97 12.10 1.25 -1.55
N PHE A 98 13.06 0.59 -0.87
CA PHE A 98 13.78 -0.56 -1.43
C PHE A 98 12.94 -1.85 -1.50
N PHE A 99 11.72 -1.82 -0.94
CA PHE A 99 10.76 -2.93 -0.92
C PHE A 99 9.50 -2.64 -1.73
N VAL A 100 9.48 -1.54 -2.47
CA VAL A 100 8.33 -1.08 -3.24
C VAL A 100 8.70 -1.13 -4.72
N ASP A 101 7.92 -1.85 -5.51
CA ASP A 101 8.04 -1.82 -6.98
C ASP A 101 7.16 -0.72 -7.58
N TYR A 102 5.99 -0.48 -6.99
CA TYR A 102 5.05 0.55 -7.42
C TYR A 102 4.52 1.34 -6.22
N LEU A 103 4.57 2.66 -6.31
CA LEU A 103 3.93 3.57 -5.36
C LEU A 103 2.75 4.27 -6.01
N VAL A 104 1.56 4.09 -5.44
CA VAL A 104 0.36 4.84 -5.84
C VAL A 104 0.03 5.88 -4.76
N ALA A 105 0.33 7.14 -5.04
CA ALA A 105 0.10 8.25 -4.12
C ALA A 105 -1.16 9.02 -4.51
N TYR A 106 -2.17 8.98 -3.65
CA TYR A 106 -3.44 9.65 -3.85
C TYR A 106 -3.56 10.90 -2.97
N ARG A 107 -3.94 12.03 -3.58
CA ARG A 107 -4.25 13.27 -2.87
C ARG A 107 -5.45 13.99 -3.48
N ARG A 108 -6.26 14.59 -2.62
CA ARG A 108 -7.33 15.51 -3.03
C ARG A 108 -6.80 16.93 -2.88
N GLU A 109 -6.55 17.58 -4.01
CA GLU A 109 -6.04 18.97 -4.06
C GLU A 109 -7.14 19.97 -3.69
N THR A 110 -8.32 19.77 -4.29
CA THR A 110 -9.51 20.59 -4.06
C THR A 110 -10.74 19.70 -4.00
N VAL A 111 -11.91 20.26 -3.69
CA VAL A 111 -13.17 19.51 -3.69
C VAL A 111 -13.37 18.78 -5.02
N ASP A 112 -13.02 19.41 -6.14
CA ASP A 112 -13.25 18.87 -7.49
C ASP A 112 -11.96 18.46 -8.19
N THR A 113 -10.86 18.24 -7.47
CA THR A 113 -9.60 17.80 -8.10
C THR A 113 -8.95 16.70 -7.29
N GLU A 114 -8.99 15.51 -7.87
CA GLU A 114 -8.34 14.30 -7.39
C GLU A 114 -7.06 14.09 -8.22
N VAL A 115 -5.94 13.84 -7.54
CA VAL A 115 -4.65 13.55 -8.19
C VAL A 115 -4.15 12.19 -7.71
N VAL A 116 -3.81 11.34 -8.67
CA VAL A 116 -3.13 10.06 -8.44
C VAL A 116 -1.78 10.14 -9.13
N ASN A 117 -0.70 10.03 -8.36
CA ASN A 117 0.63 9.83 -8.90
C ASN A 117 0.98 8.34 -8.80
N LEU A 118 1.45 7.76 -9.90
CA LEU A 118 1.99 6.42 -9.95
C LEU A 118 3.49 6.54 -10.20
N TYR A 119 4.28 5.88 -9.36
CA TYR A 119 5.73 5.78 -9.52
C TYR A 119 6.10 4.32 -9.63
N LYS A 120 6.94 3.97 -10.61
CA LYS A 120 7.66 2.70 -10.65
C LYS A 120 9.02 2.92 -10.01
N LEU A 121 9.38 2.04 -9.10
CA LEU A 121 10.67 2.06 -8.41
C LEU A 121 11.49 0.84 -8.79
N GLU A 122 12.79 1.05 -9.00
CA GLU A 122 13.77 -0.04 -9.14
C GLU A 122 14.93 0.26 -8.20
N ASN A 123 15.28 -0.71 -7.35
CA ASN A 123 16.31 -0.53 -6.31
C ASN A 123 16.11 0.73 -5.45
N GLY A 124 14.85 1.10 -5.19
CA GLY A 124 14.49 2.26 -4.38
C GLY A 124 14.59 3.62 -5.07
N GLU A 125 14.90 3.65 -6.37
CA GLU A 125 14.92 4.86 -7.20
C GLU A 125 13.71 4.89 -8.13
N VAL A 126 13.14 6.07 -8.37
CA VAL A 126 12.01 6.23 -9.30
C VAL A 126 12.53 6.18 -10.72
N VAL A 127 12.12 5.16 -11.48
CA VAL A 127 12.52 4.98 -12.89
C VAL A 127 11.42 5.44 -13.86
N GLU A 128 10.16 5.44 -13.43
CA GLU A 128 9.03 5.89 -14.22
C GLU A 128 8.02 6.60 -13.32
N SER A 129 7.34 7.62 -13.86
CA SER A 129 6.23 8.27 -13.17
C SER A 129 5.13 8.66 -14.14
N SER A 130 3.89 8.54 -13.68
CA SER A 130 2.72 9.07 -14.36
C SER A 130 1.79 9.78 -13.37
N LYS A 131 1.07 10.77 -13.88
CA LYS A 131 0.15 11.58 -13.10
C LYS A 131 -1.21 11.59 -13.76
N LEU A 132 -2.21 11.12 -13.01
CA LEU A 132 -3.60 11.11 -13.41
C LEU A 132 -4.35 12.17 -12.60
N VAL A 133 -5.05 13.05 -13.30
CA VAL A 133 -5.85 14.11 -12.69
C VAL A 133 -7.30 13.90 -13.08
N ARG A 134 -8.17 13.77 -12.09
CA ARG A 134 -9.61 13.79 -12.29
C ARG A 134 -10.16 15.11 -11.79
N LYS A 135 -10.76 15.86 -12.71
CA LYS A 135 -11.55 17.06 -12.40
C LYS A 135 -13.01 16.66 -12.24
N GLY A 136 -13.63 17.08 -11.14
CA GLY A 136 -15.08 17.06 -10.99
C GLY A 136 -15.71 17.98 -12.04
N ARG A 137 -16.89 17.59 -12.53
CA ARG A 137 -17.73 18.47 -13.34
C ARG A 137 -18.49 19.41 -12.43
#